data_AF-A0A935LA92-F1
#
_entry.id   AF-A0A935LA92-F1
#
_cell.length_a   1.000
_cell.length_b   1.000
_cell.length_c   1.000
_cell.angle_alpha   90.00
_cell.angle_beta   90.00
_cell.angle_gamma   90.00
#
_symmetry.space_group_name_H-M   'P 1'
#
loop_
_entity.id
_entity.type
_entity.pdbx_description
1 polymer ?
#
loop_
_entity_poly.entity_id
_entity_poly.type
_entity_poly.pdbx_seq_one_letter_code
_entity_poly.pdbx_strand_id
1 'polypeptide(L)'
;MHPALENLCGPGKPLKAEAPDANEIAGLLRTGTARLHDAQNTSLALESRFDLAYNAAHALCLAALRRMGYRSGNRYIVFQVLPHTLGLGPEVWRVLDKCHNTRNLGEYEGMLDVDERLIHARQTSPFRAGSRARTPQVSM
;
A
#
# COMPACT_ATOMS: atom_id res chain seq x y z
N MET A 1 10.29 -15.36 -7.56
CA MET A 1 11.26 -14.25 -7.58
C MET A 1 10.72 -13.17 -8.49
N HIS A 2 10.73 -11.91 -8.05
CA HIS A 2 10.15 -10.79 -8.80
C HIS A 2 11.31 -9.87 -9.26
N PRO A 3 11.81 -10.00 -10.51
CA PRO A 3 13.08 -9.41 -10.94
C PRO A 3 13.19 -7.89 -10.69
N ALA A 4 12.07 -7.18 -10.82
CA ALA A 4 12.00 -5.75 -10.54
C ALA A 4 12.31 -5.37 -9.09
N LEU A 5 11.90 -6.19 -8.11
CA LEU A 5 12.17 -5.93 -6.68
C LEU A 5 13.63 -6.28 -6.31
N GLU A 6 14.19 -7.30 -6.96
CA GLU A 6 15.60 -7.67 -6.78
C GLU A 6 16.54 -6.57 -7.26
N ASN A 7 16.22 -5.94 -8.40
CA ASN A 7 16.99 -4.80 -8.90
C ASN A 7 17.02 -3.62 -7.92
N LEU A 8 15.96 -3.47 -7.11
CA LEU A 8 15.83 -2.43 -6.08
C LEU A 8 16.36 -2.87 -4.70
N CYS A 9 16.89 -4.09 -4.58
CA CYS A 9 17.37 -4.67 -3.33
C CYS A 9 18.90 -4.73 -3.27
N GLY A 10 19.49 -4.37 -2.13
CA GLY A 10 20.94 -4.46 -1.87
C GLY A 10 21.53 -3.28 -1.09
N PRO A 11 22.85 -3.25 -0.88
CA PRO A 11 23.52 -2.15 -0.21
C PRO A 11 23.28 -0.81 -0.91
N GLY A 12 22.89 0.23 -0.15
CA GLY A 12 22.60 1.57 -0.68
C GLY A 12 21.31 1.69 -1.52
N LYS A 13 20.55 0.60 -1.68
CA LYS A 13 19.31 0.57 -2.46
C LYS A 13 18.07 0.74 -1.57
N PRO A 14 16.91 1.12 -2.16
CA PRO A 14 15.73 1.44 -1.37
C PRO A 14 15.02 0.23 -0.76
N LEU A 15 15.37 -1.01 -1.15
CA LEU A 15 14.87 -2.25 -0.54
C LEU A 15 15.98 -3.07 0.12
N LYS A 16 15.58 -3.79 1.17
CA LYS A 16 16.39 -4.82 1.83
C LYS A 16 15.66 -6.15 1.77
N ALA A 17 16.38 -7.24 1.52
CA ALA A 17 15.83 -8.58 1.60
C ALA A 17 15.61 -8.93 3.08
N GLU A 18 14.40 -9.30 3.43
CA GLU A 18 14.05 -9.67 4.79
C GLU A 18 12.83 -10.60 4.79
N ALA A 19 12.97 -11.77 5.42
CA ALA A 19 11.91 -12.78 5.46
C ALA A 19 10.57 -12.17 5.95
N PRO A 20 9.42 -12.60 5.39
CA PRO A 20 8.11 -12.15 5.86
C PRO A 20 7.88 -12.55 7.32
N ASP A 21 7.39 -11.60 8.12
CA ASP A 21 6.89 -11.86 9.48
C ASP A 21 5.36 -11.83 9.48
N ALA A 22 4.73 -12.97 9.80
CA ALA A 22 3.28 -13.11 9.79
C ALA A 22 2.57 -12.19 10.80
N ASN A 23 3.18 -11.93 11.97
CA ASN A 23 2.61 -11.06 12.99
C ASN A 23 2.71 -9.59 12.58
N GLU A 24 3.84 -9.18 12.00
CA GLU A 24 4.02 -7.84 11.43
C GLU A 24 3.00 -7.59 10.33
N ILE A 25 2.88 -8.50 9.36
CA ILE A 25 1.93 -8.40 8.25
C ILE A 25 0.49 -8.33 8.77
N ALA A 26 0.12 -9.18 9.74
CA ALA A 26 -1.20 -9.14 10.34
C ALA A 26 -1.46 -7.80 11.07
N GLY A 27 -0.46 -7.25 11.76
CA GLY A 27 -0.55 -5.92 12.40
C GLY A 27 -0.76 -4.79 11.38
N LEU A 28 -0.01 -4.82 10.27
CA LEU A 28 -0.15 -3.84 9.20
C LEU A 28 -1.53 -3.92 8.54
N LEU A 29 -2.04 -5.12 8.26
CA LEU A 29 -3.38 -5.31 7.70
C LEU A 29 -4.48 -4.82 8.64
N ARG A 30 -4.40 -5.15 9.94
CA ARG A 30 -5.36 -4.69 10.95
C ARG A 30 -5.37 -3.17 11.05
N THR A 31 -4.20 -2.56 11.23
CA THR A 31 -4.08 -1.11 11.42
C THR A 31 -4.40 -0.33 10.15
N GLY A 32 -4.06 -0.86 8.97
CA GLY A 32 -4.46 -0.29 7.69
C GLY A 32 -5.97 -0.30 7.50
N THR A 33 -6.62 -1.42 7.81
CA THR A 33 -8.08 -1.56 7.69
C THR A 33 -8.82 -0.64 8.67
N ALA A 34 -8.38 -0.59 9.93
CA ALA A 34 -8.97 0.29 10.95
C ALA A 34 -8.89 1.76 10.54
N ARG A 35 -7.71 2.24 10.11
CA ARG A 35 -7.55 3.63 9.65
C ARG A 35 -8.38 3.93 8.41
N LEU A 36 -8.54 2.98 7.49
CA LEU A 36 -9.38 3.17 6.31
C LEU A 36 -10.85 3.34 6.69
N HIS A 37 -11.32 2.58 7.67
CA HIS A 37 -12.65 2.75 8.25
C HIS A 37 -12.78 4.13 8.92
N ASP A 38 -11.83 4.51 9.76
CA ASP A 38 -11.88 5.79 10.50
C ASP A 38 -11.77 7.01 9.57
N ALA A 39 -11.09 6.91 8.44
CA ALA A 39 -11.04 7.96 7.42
C ALA A 39 -12.43 8.29 6.83
N GLN A 40 -13.39 7.37 6.93
CA GLN A 40 -14.77 7.59 6.50
C GLN A 40 -15.60 8.34 7.55
N ASN A 41 -15.08 8.55 8.77
CA ASN A 41 -15.78 9.30 9.79
C ASN A 41 -15.85 10.80 9.42
N THR A 42 -17.03 11.23 8.95
CA THR A 42 -17.30 12.62 8.55
C THR A 42 -17.37 13.60 9.72
N SER A 43 -17.31 13.13 10.97
CA SER A 43 -17.18 14.00 12.14
C SER A 43 -15.76 14.54 12.33
N LEU A 44 -14.77 13.96 11.66
CA LEU A 44 -13.38 14.41 11.71
C LEU A 44 -13.13 15.51 10.67
N ALA A 45 -12.17 16.38 10.97
CA ALA A 45 -11.65 17.34 10.01
C ALA A 45 -11.11 16.61 8.76
N LEU A 46 -11.18 17.28 7.62
CA LEU A 46 -10.84 16.69 6.33
C LEU A 46 -9.37 16.25 6.27
N GLU A 47 -8.50 17.04 6.89
CA GLU A 47 -7.08 16.81 7.09
C GLU A 47 -6.83 15.53 7.89
N SER A 48 -7.60 15.32 8.97
CA SER A 48 -7.50 14.12 9.80
C SER A 48 -7.93 12.87 9.03
N ARG A 49 -9.02 12.98 8.26
CA ARG A 49 -9.52 11.88 7.41
C ARG A 49 -8.51 11.53 6.31
N PHE A 50 -7.89 12.54 5.71
CA PHE A 50 -6.84 12.36 4.72
C PHE A 50 -5.62 11.65 5.30
N ASP A 51 -5.15 12.08 6.47
CA ASP A 51 -4.03 11.44 7.15
C ASP A 51 -4.33 9.98 7.48
N LEU A 52 -5.55 9.68 7.94
CA LEU A 52 -6.00 8.30 8.17
C LEU A 52 -5.98 7.47 6.88
N ALA A 53 -6.52 8.00 5.78
CA ALA A 53 -6.54 7.32 4.49
C ALA A 53 -5.13 7.07 3.94
N TYR A 54 -4.24 8.06 4.01
CA TYR A 54 -2.85 7.93 3.56
C TYR A 54 -2.07 6.92 4.42
N ASN A 55 -2.20 7.00 5.75
CA ASN A 55 -1.56 6.05 6.66
C ASN A 55 -2.10 4.62 6.46
N ALA A 56 -3.39 4.47 6.14
CA ALA A 56 -3.99 3.19 5.76
C ALA A 56 -3.37 2.64 4.49
N ALA A 57 -3.33 3.44 3.41
CA ALA A 57 -2.75 3.03 2.14
C ALA A 57 -1.28 2.60 2.31
N HIS A 58 -0.49 3.38 3.04
CA HIS A 58 0.91 3.04 3.32
C HIS A 58 1.03 1.69 4.06
N ALA A 59 0.24 1.46 5.12
CA ALA A 59 0.29 0.21 5.88
C ALA A 59 -0.05 -1.01 5.01
N LEU A 60 -1.06 -0.89 4.14
CA LEU A 60 -1.48 -1.97 3.23
C LEU A 60 -0.45 -2.24 2.13
N CYS A 61 0.15 -1.20 1.54
CA CYS A 61 1.23 -1.34 0.56
C CYS A 61 2.48 -1.97 1.19
N LEU A 62 2.83 -1.54 2.41
CA LEU A 62 3.94 -2.14 3.15
C LEU A 62 3.67 -3.61 3.48
N ALA A 63 2.44 -3.97 3.88
CA ALA A 63 2.08 -5.38 4.11
C ALA A 63 2.28 -6.23 2.85
N ALA A 64 1.92 -5.70 1.67
CA ALA A 64 2.15 -6.38 0.40
C ALA A 64 3.64 -6.58 0.11
N LEU A 65 4.46 -5.55 0.32
CA LEU A 65 5.92 -5.63 0.17
C LEU A 65 6.55 -6.63 1.15
N ARG A 66 6.14 -6.61 2.42
CA ARG A 66 6.63 -7.53 3.46
C ARG A 66 6.31 -8.98 3.12
N ARG A 67 5.13 -9.26 2.56
CA ARG A 67 4.76 -10.60 2.05
C ARG A 67 5.66 -11.10 0.93
N MET A 68 6.31 -10.21 0.19
CA MET A 68 7.24 -10.55 -0.88
C MET A 68 8.68 -10.77 -0.40
N GLY A 69 8.95 -10.64 0.90
CA GLY A 69 10.29 -10.86 1.47
C GLY A 69 11.22 -9.65 1.35
N TYR A 70 10.66 -8.45 1.23
CA TYR A 70 11.42 -7.21 1.19
C TYR A 70 10.98 -6.27 2.31
N ARG A 71 11.89 -5.42 2.75
CA ARG A 71 11.63 -4.28 3.65
C ARG A 71 11.99 -2.99 2.93
N SER A 72 11.15 -1.98 3.10
CA SER A 72 11.37 -0.64 2.58
C SER A 72 12.41 0.13 3.40
N GLY A 73 13.36 0.78 2.73
CA GLY A 73 14.30 1.72 3.34
C GLY A 73 13.75 3.14 3.51
N ASN A 74 12.67 3.48 2.81
CA ASN A 74 11.96 4.75 2.96
C ASN A 74 10.45 4.54 2.79
N ARG A 75 9.64 5.55 3.15
CA ARG A 75 8.17 5.46 3.13
C ARG A 75 7.57 5.43 1.72
N TYR A 76 8.29 5.96 0.74
CA TYR A 76 7.76 6.22 -0.60
C TYR A 76 7.91 5.02 -1.54
N ILE A 77 8.96 4.20 -1.36
CA ILE A 77 9.25 3.04 -2.21
C ILE A 77 8.11 2.02 -2.22
N VAL A 78 7.33 1.89 -1.14
CA VAL A 78 6.20 0.95 -1.07
C VAL A 78 5.13 1.26 -2.10
N PHE A 79 4.98 2.53 -2.46
CA PHE A 79 4.07 2.97 -3.50
C PHE A 79 4.69 2.73 -4.88
N GLN A 80 6.00 2.95 -5.07
CA GLN A 80 6.69 2.80 -6.37
C GLN A 80 6.62 1.37 -6.88
N VAL A 81 6.66 0.42 -5.96
CA VAL A 81 6.65 -1.01 -6.23
C VAL A 81 5.25 -1.63 -6.25
N LEU A 82 4.19 -0.81 -6.24
CA LEU A 82 2.80 -1.27 -6.33
C LEU A 82 2.50 -2.15 -7.56
N PRO A 83 2.99 -1.84 -8.77
CA PRO A 83 2.80 -2.71 -9.94
C PRO A 83 3.39 -4.11 -9.73
N HIS A 84 4.41 -4.23 -8.88
CA HIS A 84 5.14 -5.47 -8.63
C HIS A 84 4.67 -6.21 -7.37
N THR A 85 3.89 -5.56 -6.50
CA THR A 85 3.35 -6.15 -5.27
C THR A 85 1.88 -6.47 -5.37
N LEU A 86 1.06 -5.51 -5.83
CA LEU A 86 -0.40 -5.62 -5.91
C LEU A 86 -0.92 -5.64 -7.36
N GLY A 87 -0.05 -5.48 -8.36
CA GLY A 87 -0.46 -5.42 -9.77
C GLY A 87 -1.26 -4.15 -10.11
N LEU A 88 -1.15 -3.10 -9.29
CA LEU A 88 -1.88 -1.85 -9.48
C LEU A 88 -1.12 -0.95 -10.45
N GLY A 89 -1.84 -0.35 -11.39
CA GLY A 89 -1.28 0.46 -12.46
C GLY A 89 -0.85 1.86 -12.02
N PRO A 90 -0.26 2.64 -12.96
CA PRO A 90 0.25 3.98 -12.69
C PRO A 90 -0.82 4.98 -12.24
N GLU A 91 -2.10 4.71 -12.48
CA GLU A 91 -3.23 5.51 -12.00
C GLU A 91 -3.32 5.56 -10.47
N VAL A 92 -3.16 4.41 -9.79
CA VAL A 92 -3.21 4.35 -8.32
C VAL A 92 -1.96 5.00 -7.72
N TRP A 93 -0.81 4.74 -8.35
CA TRP A 93 0.45 5.37 -7.99
C TRP A 93 0.37 6.90 -8.03
N ARG A 94 -0.16 7.50 -9.11
CA ARG A 94 -0.26 8.96 -9.25
C ARG A 94 -1.13 9.60 -8.16
N VAL A 95 -2.21 8.92 -7.76
CA VAL A 95 -3.06 9.41 -6.67
C VAL A 95 -2.28 9.39 -5.34
N LEU A 96 -1.58 8.29 -5.04
CA LEU A 96 -0.81 8.15 -3.81
C LEU A 96 0.40 9.09 -3.76
N ASP A 97 1.04 9.35 -4.89
CA ASP A 97 2.12 10.33 -5.02
C ASP A 97 1.62 11.76 -4.79
N LYS A 98 0.47 12.12 -5.38
CA LYS A 98 -0.20 13.39 -5.08
C LYS A 98 -0.51 13.50 -3.58
N CYS A 99 -1.07 12.45 -2.97
CA CYS A 99 -1.32 12.43 -1.53
C CYS A 99 -0.04 12.55 -0.70
N HIS A 100 1.06 11.92 -1.11
CA HIS A 100 2.35 12.04 -0.42
C HIS A 100 2.85 13.49 -0.43
N ASN A 101 2.80 14.15 -1.59
CA ASN A 101 3.20 15.55 -1.73
C ASN A 101 2.26 16.49 -0.96
N THR A 102 0.95 16.28 -1.04
CA THR A 102 -0.06 17.06 -0.28
C THR A 102 0.13 16.91 1.23
N ARG A 103 0.47 15.71 1.73
CA ARG A 103 0.79 15.50 3.15
C ARG A 103 2.04 16.27 3.55
N ASN A 104 3.12 16.14 2.78
CA ASN A 104 4.37 16.84 3.06
C ASN A 104 4.16 18.36 3.03
N LEU A 105 3.33 18.87 2.13
CA LEU A 105 3.00 20.30 2.05
C LEU A 105 2.10 20.74 3.21
N GLY A 106 1.10 19.95 3.57
CA GLY A 106 0.18 20.22 4.68
C GLY A 106 0.85 20.23 6.05
N GLU A 107 1.77 19.29 6.30
CA GLU A 107 2.57 19.23 7.54
C GLU A 107 3.55 20.41 7.66
N TYR A 108 3.99 21.02 6.55
CA TYR A 108 4.97 22.12 6.54
C TYR A 108 4.38 23.53 6.34
N GLU A 109 3.26 23.66 5.63
CA GLU A 109 2.68 24.97 5.24
C GLU A 109 1.28 25.22 5.84
N GLY A 110 0.67 24.24 6.52
CA GLY A 110 -0.62 24.40 7.19
C GLY A 110 -1.83 24.58 6.27
N MET A 111 -1.64 24.46 4.94
CA MET A 111 -2.71 24.47 3.94
C MET A 111 -2.89 23.07 3.35
N LEU A 112 -3.95 22.39 3.78
CA LEU A 112 -4.40 21.16 3.15
C LEU A 112 -5.61 21.49 2.27
N ASP A 113 -5.35 21.82 1.00
CA ASP A 113 -6.40 21.89 -0.02
C ASP A 113 -6.79 20.45 -0.43
N VAL A 114 -7.38 19.74 0.53
CA VAL A 114 -7.85 18.36 0.37
C VAL A 114 -9.24 18.43 -0.22
N ASP A 115 -9.45 17.82 -1.37
CA ASP A 115 -10.77 17.57 -1.95
C ASP A 115 -11.29 16.23 -1.40
N GLU A 116 -12.58 16.14 -1.02
CA GLU A 116 -13.22 14.89 -0.58
C GLU A 116 -13.02 13.72 -1.56
N ARG A 117 -12.79 14.02 -2.86
CA ARG A 117 -12.48 13.03 -3.89
C ARG A 117 -11.19 12.23 -3.60
N LEU A 118 -10.23 12.79 -2.87
CA LEU A 118 -9.01 12.09 -2.46
C LEU A 118 -9.25 11.06 -1.36
N ILE A 119 -10.30 11.26 -0.55
CA ILE A 119 -10.67 10.33 0.54
C ILE A 119 -11.41 9.11 -0.02
N HIS A 120 -12.13 9.28 -1.13
CA HIS A 120 -12.95 8.24 -1.75
C HIS A 120 -12.27 7.45 -2.88
N ALA A 121 -10.97 7.62 -3.13
CA ALA A 121 -10.24 6.84 -4.13
C ALA A 121 -10.39 5.33 -3.84
N ARG A 122 -11.03 4.65 -4.79
CA ARG A 122 -12.01 3.59 -4.54
C ARG A 122 -11.40 2.24 -4.17
N GLN A 123 -11.98 1.64 -3.12
CA GLN A 123 -11.98 0.22 -2.83
C GLN A 123 -12.65 -0.55 -3.99
N THR A 124 -11.86 -1.11 -4.93
CA THR A 124 -12.32 -2.20 -5.80
C THR A 124 -11.29 -3.31 -5.79
N SER A 125 -11.55 -4.27 -4.90
CA SER A 125 -10.83 -5.54 -4.74
C SER A 125 -11.07 -6.46 -5.95
N PRO A 126 -10.05 -7.22 -6.38
CA PRO A 126 -10.26 -8.63 -6.69
C PRO A 126 -9.31 -9.48 -5.85
N PHE A 127 -9.31 -9.30 -4.53
CA PHE A 127 -8.78 -10.29 -3.61
C PHE A 127 -9.78 -11.44 -3.49
N ARG A 128 -9.86 -12.23 -4.56
CA ARG A 128 -10.50 -13.54 -4.52
C ARG A 128 -9.39 -14.57 -4.46
N ALA A 129 -9.20 -15.13 -3.27
CA ALA A 129 -8.41 -16.33 -3.05
C ALA A 129 -8.88 -17.41 -4.04
N GLY A 130 -8.06 -17.70 -5.04
CA GLY A 130 -8.28 -18.72 -6.05
C GLY A 130 -7.34 -19.89 -5.84
N SER A 131 -7.54 -20.64 -4.76
CA SER A 131 -7.12 -22.04 -4.72
C SER A 131 -7.91 -22.79 -5.78
N ARG A 132 -7.23 -23.24 -6.84
CA ARG A 132 -7.68 -24.40 -7.62
C ARG A 132 -6.51 -25.35 -7.75
N ALA A 133 -6.58 -26.41 -6.93
CA ALA A 133 -5.82 -27.61 -7.08
C ALA A 133 -5.93 -28.11 -8.53
N ARG A 134 -4.77 -28.45 -9.11
CA ARG A 134 -4.68 -29.25 -10.33
C ARG A 134 -5.09 -30.67 -10.00
N THR A 135 -6.21 -31.14 -10.55
CA THR A 135 -6.43 -32.56 -10.78
C THR A 135 -5.88 -32.91 -12.16
N PRO A 136 -4.99 -33.91 -12.30
CA PRO A 136 -4.60 -34.42 -13.61
C PRO A 136 -5.71 -35.35 -14.12
N GLN A 137 -6.21 -35.08 -15.32
CA GLN A 137 -7.07 -36.00 -16.05
C GLN A 137 -6.16 -37.07 -16.68
N VAL A 138 -6.39 -38.33 -16.30
CA VAL A 138 -5.74 -39.50 -16.88
C VAL A 138 -6.35 -39.74 -18.26
N SER A 139 -5.49 -39.84 -19.28
CA SER A 139 -5.84 -40.36 -20.61
C SER A 139 -5.52 -41.84 -20.67
N MET A 140 -6.54 -42.69 -20.75
CA MET A 140 -6.68 -43.90 -21.60
C MET A 140 -7.93 -44.68 -21.19
#